data_AF-A0A2H6N0K3-F1
#
_entry.id   AF-A0A2H6N0K3-F1
#
_cell.length_a   1.000
_cell.length_b   1.000
_cell.length_c   1.000
_cell.angle_alpha   90.00
_cell.angle_beta   90.00
_cell.angle_gamma   90.00
#
_symmetry.space_group_name_H-M   'P 1'
#
loop_
_entity.id
_entity.type
_entity.pdbx_description
1 polymer ?
#
loop_
_entity_poly.entity_id
_entity_poly.type
_entity_poly.pdbx_seq_one_letter_code
_entity_poly.pdbx_strand_id
1 'polypeptide(L)'
;MEVPLEPYDPYLVAMAALYLAGKVEEQHLRIRDIINVSHRYLHPRSDPLELDTLFWELRDSVVQCELLMLRVLCFRVSFQHPHKYLLHYLLSLKHWMNRHSWERTPVAAAAW
;
A
#
# COMPACT_ATOMS: atom_id res chain seq x y z
N MET A 1 15.14 -13.20 -11.39
CA MET A 1 15.18 -12.17 -12.45
C MET A 1 14.95 -10.85 -11.74
N GLU A 2 16.03 -10.24 -11.27
CA GLU A 2 15.98 -8.96 -10.56
C GLU A 2 15.82 -7.87 -11.61
N VAL A 3 14.72 -7.13 -11.54
CA VAL A 3 14.49 -5.99 -12.44
C VAL A 3 15.39 -4.86 -11.93
N PRO A 4 16.30 -4.29 -12.75
CA PRO A 4 17.13 -3.18 -12.31
C PRO A 4 16.22 -2.03 -11.88
N LEU A 5 16.49 -1.44 -10.71
CA LEU A 5 15.69 -0.36 -10.10
C LEU A 5 15.83 0.99 -10.82
N GLU A 6 16.77 1.10 -11.76
CA GLU A 6 17.22 2.36 -12.35
C GLU A 6 16.33 3.02 -13.44
N PRO A 7 15.40 2.34 -14.14
CA PRO A 7 14.55 3.02 -15.13
C PRO A 7 13.19 3.51 -14.61
N TYR A 8 12.81 3.21 -13.36
CA TYR A 8 11.45 3.51 -12.87
C TYR A 8 11.48 4.44 -11.66
N ASP A 9 10.67 5.51 -11.72
CA ASP A 9 10.44 6.39 -10.58
C ASP A 9 9.77 5.61 -9.42
N PRO A 10 10.43 5.49 -8.24
CA PRO A 10 9.88 4.79 -7.09
C PRO A 10 8.51 5.33 -6.64
N TYR A 11 8.27 6.63 -6.81
CA TYR A 11 7.00 7.24 -6.41
C TYR A 11 5.87 6.87 -7.36
N LEU A 12 6.15 6.80 -8.67
CA LEU A 12 5.21 6.30 -9.66
C LEU A 12 4.84 4.84 -9.38
N VAL A 13 5.84 4.00 -9.09
CA VAL A 13 5.62 2.59 -8.75
C VAL A 13 4.81 2.47 -7.45
N ALA A 14 5.09 3.28 -6.43
CA ALA A 14 4.34 3.29 -5.19
C ALA A 14 2.87 3.69 -5.38
N MET A 15 2.58 4.72 -6.19
CA MET A 15 1.22 5.13 -6.54
C MET A 15 0.47 4.02 -7.27
N ALA A 16 1.10 3.40 -8.27
CA ALA A 16 0.52 2.28 -9.02
C ALA A 16 0.28 1.05 -8.13
N ALA A 17 1.22 0.74 -7.23
CA ALA A 17 1.09 -0.35 -6.28
C ALA A 17 -0.09 -0.15 -5.32
N LEU A 18 -0.25 1.06 -4.76
CA LEU A 18 -1.37 1.41 -3.89
C LEU A 18 -2.71 1.34 -4.64
N TYR A 19 -2.74 1.83 -5.88
CA TYR A 19 -3.93 1.78 -6.72
C TYR A 19 -4.34 0.34 -7.03
N LEU A 20 -3.37 -0.50 -7.41
CA LEU A 20 -3.59 -1.92 -7.67
C LEU A 20 -4.03 -2.67 -6.42
N ALA A 21 -3.36 -2.45 -5.28
CA ALA A 21 -3.71 -3.09 -4.01
C ALA A 21 -5.13 -2.73 -3.57
N GLY A 22 -5.55 -1.47 -3.73
CA GLY A 22 -6.92 -1.07 -3.46
C GLY A 22 -7.94 -1.86 -4.27
N LYS A 23 -7.68 -2.10 -5.56
CA LYS A 23 -8.56 -2.90 -6.40
C LYS A 23 -8.58 -4.39 -6.00
N VAL A 24 -7.44 -4.94 -5.60
CA VAL A 24 -7.33 -6.36 -5.19
C VAL A 24 -8.05 -6.62 -3.87
N GLU A 25 -8.00 -5.67 -2.93
CA GLU A 25 -8.66 -5.73 -1.63
C GLU A 25 -10.10 -5.18 -1.64
N GLU A 26 -10.68 -4.95 -2.83
CA GLU A 26 -12.05 -4.42 -3.03
C GLU A 26 -12.31 -3.08 -2.29
N GLN A 27 -11.27 -2.26 -2.15
CA GLN A 27 -11.33 -0.92 -1.58
C GLN A 27 -11.60 0.12 -2.69
N HIS A 28 -12.56 1.01 -2.45
CA HIS A 28 -12.94 2.04 -3.42
C HIS A 28 -11.97 3.23 -3.39
N LEU A 29 -10.75 3.04 -3.93
CA LEU A 29 -9.75 4.10 -4.04
C LEU A 29 -9.88 4.86 -5.37
N ARG A 30 -10.07 6.19 -5.31
CA ARG A 30 -10.05 7.03 -6.50
C ARG A 30 -8.60 7.38 -6.85
N ILE A 31 -8.23 7.21 -8.11
CA ILE A 31 -6.88 7.53 -8.60
C ILE A 31 -6.47 9.00 -8.33
N ARG A 32 -7.44 9.92 -8.37
CA ARG A 32 -7.23 11.33 -8.02
C ARG A 32 -6.76 11.51 -6.59
N ASP A 33 -7.31 10.75 -5.64
CA ASP A 33 -6.97 10.87 -4.22
C ASP A 33 -5.54 10.36 -3.99
N ILE A 34 -5.16 9.25 -4.65
CA ILE A 34 -3.80 8.71 -4.62
C ILE A 34 -2.79 9.73 -5.14
N ILE A 35 -3.07 10.34 -6.30
CA ILE A 35 -2.20 11.36 -6.91
C ILE A 35 -2.09 12.59 -6.00
N ASN A 36 -3.21 13.08 -5.47
CA ASN A 36 -3.23 14.26 -4.59
C ASN A 36 -2.44 14.03 -3.30
N VAL A 37 -2.64 12.88 -2.65
CA VAL A 37 -1.91 12.52 -1.42
C VAL A 37 -0.42 12.38 -1.70
N SER A 38 -0.05 11.73 -2.80
CA SER A 38 1.35 11.53 -3.19
C SER A 38 2.02 12.86 -3.55
N HIS A 39 1.32 13.73 -4.27
CA HIS A 39 1.80 15.08 -4.59
C HIS A 39 1.99 15.92 -3.33
N ARG A 40 1.04 15.88 -2.38
CA ARG A 40 1.14 16.62 -1.12
C ARG A 40 2.24 16.09 -0.21
N TYR A 41 2.50 14.79 -0.25
CA TYR A 41 3.60 14.15 0.47
C TYR A 41 4.96 14.59 -0.08
N LEU A 42 5.12 14.62 -1.40
CA LEU A 42 6.35 15.04 -2.09
C LEU A 42 6.58 16.55 -2.02
N HIS A 43 5.52 17.34 -2.10
CA HIS A 43 5.56 18.80 -2.12
C HIS A 43 4.69 19.37 -0.99
N PRO A 44 5.14 19.30 0.27
CA PRO A 44 4.33 19.71 1.43
C PRO A 44 3.99 21.20 1.47
N ARG A 45 4.77 22.03 0.78
CA ARG A 45 4.60 23.50 0.72
C ARG A 45 4.04 24.02 -0.60
N SER A 46 3.81 23.16 -1.58
CA SER A 46 3.22 23.60 -2.86
C SER A 46 1.72 23.79 -2.73
N ASP A 47 1.16 24.53 -3.68
CA ASP A 47 -0.27 24.61 -3.87
C ASP A 47 -0.87 23.23 -4.23
N PRO A 48 -2.18 23.04 -3.99
CA PRO A 48 -2.89 21.84 -4.41
C PRO A 48 -2.70 21.61 -5.91
N LEU A 49 -2.54 20.34 -6.31
CA LEU A 49 -2.35 19.99 -7.70
C LEU A 49 -3.61 20.41 -8.50
N GLU A 50 -3.42 21.29 -9.48
CA GLU A 50 -4.48 21.72 -10.38
C GLU A 50 -4.85 20.59 -11.35
N LEU A 51 -6.10 20.59 -11.82
CA LEU A 51 -6.59 19.64 -12.82
C LEU A 51 -6.11 20.06 -14.22
N ASP A 52 -4.80 20.10 -14.40
CA ASP A 52 -4.14 20.50 -15.64
C ASP A 52 -3.60 19.28 -16.42
N THR A 53 -3.02 19.53 -17.59
CA THR A 53 -2.32 18.58 -18.46
C THR A 53 -1.37 17.66 -17.68
N LEU A 54 -0.55 18.20 -16.77
CA LEU A 54 0.35 17.43 -15.91
C LEU A 54 -0.37 16.34 -15.09
N PHE A 55 -1.56 16.65 -14.55
CA PHE A 55 -2.34 15.69 -13.77
C PHE A 55 -2.79 14.51 -14.64
N TRP A 56 -3.24 14.80 -15.87
CA TRP A 56 -3.69 13.77 -16.81
C TRP A 56 -2.54 12.89 -17.27
N GLU A 57 -1.38 13.47 -17.58
CA GLU A 57 -0.17 12.72 -17.93
C GLU A 57 0.31 11.82 -16.78
N LEU A 58 0.29 12.34 -15.54
CA LEU A 58 0.65 11.57 -14.36
C LEU A 58 -0.35 10.43 -14.12
N ARG A 59 -1.65 10.70 -14.26
CA ARG A 59 -2.71 9.69 -14.17
C ARG A 59 -2.49 8.57 -15.18
N ASP A 60 -2.22 8.92 -16.43
CA ASP A 60 -1.98 7.93 -17.48
C ASP A 60 -0.71 7.12 -17.20
N SER A 61 0.35 7.78 -16.70
CA SER A 61 1.57 7.12 -16.26
C SER A 61 1.33 6.10 -15.14
N VAL A 62 0.49 6.44 -14.15
CA VAL A 62 0.10 5.52 -13.06
C VAL A 62 -0.64 4.30 -13.61
N VAL A 63 -1.57 4.50 -14.54
CA VAL A 63 -2.31 3.39 -15.18
C VAL A 63 -1.38 2.50 -16.01
N GLN A 64 -0.43 3.08 -16.75
CA GLN A 64 0.55 2.29 -17.50
C GLN A 64 1.49 1.51 -16.58
N CYS A 65 1.95 2.15 -15.50
CA CYS A 65 2.80 1.50 -14.49
C CYS A 65 2.06 0.33 -13.81
N GLU A 66 0.77 0.49 -13.51
CA GLU A 66 -0.06 -0.60 -13.01
C GLU A 66 -0.11 -1.79 -13.98
N LEU A 67 -0.35 -1.55 -15.28
CA LEU A 67 -0.37 -2.61 -16.28
C LEU A 67 0.98 -3.33 -16.38
N LEU A 68 2.07 -2.58 -16.27
CA LEU A 68 3.41 -3.15 -16.20
C LEU A 68 3.58 -4.03 -14.95
N MET A 69 3.16 -3.56 -13.77
CA MET A 69 3.22 -4.34 -12.52
C MET A 69 2.44 -5.64 -12.63
N LEU A 70 1.22 -5.61 -13.18
CA LEU A 70 0.42 -6.81 -13.41
C LEU A 70 1.15 -7.84 -14.29
N ARG A 71 1.83 -7.38 -15.35
CA ARG A 71 2.63 -8.25 -16.22
C ARG A 71 3.84 -8.83 -15.51
N VAL A 72 4.59 -8.00 -14.77
CA VAL A 72 5.79 -8.44 -14.01
C VAL A 72 5.42 -9.44 -12.92
N LEU A 73 4.29 -9.24 -12.25
CA LEU A 73 3.77 -10.14 -11.23
C LEU A 73 3.03 -11.35 -11.81
N CYS A 74 2.95 -11.48 -13.15
CA CYS A 74 2.19 -12.53 -13.83
C CYS A 74 0.74 -12.64 -13.32
N PHE A 75 0.11 -11.50 -13.03
CA PHE A 75 -1.23 -11.40 -12.44
C PHE A 75 -1.39 -12.10 -11.07
N ARG A 76 -0.29 -12.47 -10.41
CA ARG A 76 -0.28 -13.02 -9.05
C ARG A 76 -0.30 -11.90 -8.01
N VAL A 77 -1.46 -11.26 -7.89
CA VAL A 77 -1.66 -10.10 -7.01
C VAL A 77 -2.33 -10.45 -5.68
N SER A 78 -2.96 -11.63 -5.58
CA SER A 78 -3.50 -12.14 -4.32
C SER A 78 -2.46 -13.01 -3.63
N PHE A 79 -2.16 -12.70 -2.37
CA PHE A 79 -1.31 -13.53 -1.53
C PHE A 79 -1.81 -13.53 -0.09
N GLN A 80 -1.58 -14.64 0.60
CA GLN A 80 -1.90 -14.72 2.02
C GLN A 80 -0.83 -14.00 2.83
N HIS A 81 -1.24 -12.93 3.51
CA HIS A 81 -0.32 -12.21 4.36
C HIS A 81 -0.01 -12.98 5.65
N PRO A 82 1.25 -12.90 6.14
CA PRO A 82 1.65 -13.58 7.38
C PRO A 82 0.92 -13.04 8.63
N HIS A 83 0.36 -11.82 8.56
CA HIS A 83 -0.40 -11.23 9.66
C HIS A 83 -1.64 -12.04 10.05
N LYS A 84 -2.20 -12.85 9.14
CA LYS A 84 -3.31 -13.77 9.45
C LYS A 84 -2.95 -14.73 10.58
N TYR A 85 -1.71 -15.21 10.60
CA TYR A 85 -1.23 -16.15 11.61
C TYR A 85 -0.66 -15.44 12.84
N LEU A 86 -0.20 -14.20 12.70
CA LEU A 86 0.36 -13.41 13.79
C LEU A 86 -0.61 -13.31 14.98
N LEU A 87 -1.90 -13.06 14.72
CA LEU A 87 -2.91 -13.02 15.77
C LEU A 87 -3.05 -14.37 16.49
N HIS A 88 -3.08 -15.47 15.74
CA HIS A 88 -3.16 -16.81 16.32
C HIS A 88 -1.95 -17.11 17.22
N TYR A 89 -0.73 -16.76 16.79
CA TYR A 89 0.47 -16.93 17.60
C TYR A 89 0.44 -16.08 18.87
N LEU A 90 0.02 -14.82 18.75
CA LEU A 90 -0.07 -13.91 19.91
C LEU A 90 -1.12 -14.40 20.92
N LEU A 91 -2.26 -14.92 20.45
CA LEU A 91 -3.27 -15.54 21.31
C LEU A 91 -2.78 -16.83 21.97
N SER A 92 -2.02 -17.68 21.27
CA SER A 92 -1.42 -18.88 21.87
C SER A 92 -0.41 -18.54 22.97
N LEU A 93 0.37 -17.48 22.78
CA LEU A 93 1.33 -16.99 23.77
C LEU A 93 0.66 -16.36 24.99
N LYS A 94 -0.58 -15.89 24.90
CA LYS A 94 -1.34 -15.31 26.03
C LYS A 94 -1.35 -16.20 27.26
N HIS A 95 -1.51 -17.52 27.08
CA HIS A 95 -1.57 -18.47 28.20
C HIS A 95 -0.21 -18.69 28.88
N TRP A 96 0.87 -18.35 28.20
CA TRP A 96 2.25 -18.48 28.69
C TRP A 96 2.75 -17.18 29.33
N MET A 97 2.04 -16.07 29.17
CA MET A 97 2.43 -14.77 29.70
C MET A 97 1.68 -14.42 30.99
N ASN A 98 2.39 -13.76 31.91
CA ASN A 98 1.83 -13.36 33.19
C ASN A 98 0.70 -12.34 32.98
N ARG A 99 -0.41 -12.46 33.74
CA ARG A 99 -1.66 -11.69 33.51
C ARG A 99 -1.40 -10.17 33.48
N HIS A 100 -0.52 -9.70 34.36
CA HIS A 100 -0.10 -8.30 34.45
C HIS A 100 0.75 -7.80 33.28
N SER A 101 1.49 -8.68 32.61
CA SER A 101 2.30 -8.34 31.43
C SER A 101 1.44 -8.25 30.18
N TRP A 102 0.42 -9.10 30.05
CA TRP A 102 -0.51 -9.10 28.91
C TRP A 102 -1.40 -7.85 28.88
N GLU A 103 -1.90 -7.41 30.03
CA GLU A 103 -2.76 -6.21 30.15
C GLU A 103 -2.05 -4.90 29.78
N ARG A 104 -0.71 -4.87 29.81
CA ARG A 104 0.09 -3.69 29.43
C ARG A 104 0.52 -3.67 27.97
N THR A 105 0.33 -4.78 27.23
CA THR A 105 0.69 -4.87 25.82
C THR A 105 -0.48 -4.47 24.92
N PRO A 106 -0.30 -3.50 24.00
CA PRO A 106 -1.36 -2.99 23.13
C PRO A 106 -1.87 -4.00 22.10
N VAL A 107 -1.16 -5.13 21.93
CA VAL A 107 -1.56 -6.25 21.08
C VAL A 107 -2.96 -6.77 21.43
N ALA A 108 -3.33 -6.76 22.72
CA ALA A 108 -4.66 -7.19 23.16
C ALA A 108 -5.78 -6.24 22.71
N ALA A 109 -5.48 -4.95 22.55
CA ALA A 109 -6.43 -3.93 22.10
C ALA A 109 -6.55 -3.85 20.58
N ALA A 110 -5.47 -4.16 19.85
CA ALA A 110 -5.44 -4.14 18.38
C ALA A 110 -5.99 -5.43 17.72
N ALA A 111 -6.38 -6.43 18.53
CA ALA A 111 -6.78 -7.76 18.10
C ALA A 111 -8.30 -7.95 17.91
N TRP A 112 -9.11 -6.89 18.07
CA TRP A 112 -10.59 -6.93 17.98
C TRP A 112 -11.12 -5.96 16.93
#